data_AF-A0AA88V0T5-F1
#
_entry.id   AF-A0AA88V0T5-F1
#
_cell.length_a   1.000
_cell.length_b   1.000
_cell.length_c   1.000
_cell.angle_alpha   90.00
_cell.angle_beta   90.00
_cell.angle_gamma   90.00
#
_symmetry.space_group_name_H-M   'P 1'
#
loop_
_entity.id
_entity.type
_entity.pdbx_description
1 polymer ?
#
loop_
_entity_poly.entity_id
_entity_poly.type
_entity_poly.pdbx_seq_one_letter_code
_entity_poly.pdbx_strand_id
1 'polypeptide(L)'
;MAKMALLKLSAICIIQELAVGSRPNDMQRFPVNLRRATHAWFQIIRPKLPGLDPKVVVHRLAIHHEGCSNNEAEYKDITVGIELSLEVPIYDLVIYGDSELIVKQLKGEHQIKRPNLLPYYERAYYLLLKFQKLQI
;
A
#
# COMPACT_ATOMS: atom_id res chain seq x y z
N MET A 1 -15.69 8.39 -10.11
CA MET A 1 -14.61 7.39 -10.14
C MET A 1 -14.06 7.27 -8.72
N ALA A 2 -14.14 6.09 -8.12
CA ALA A 2 -13.52 5.81 -6.82
C ALA A 2 -12.00 5.73 -7.01
N LYS A 3 -11.22 6.23 -6.06
CA LYS A 3 -9.76 6.17 -6.11
C LYS A 3 -9.31 5.15 -5.06
N MET A 4 -8.56 4.14 -5.51
CA MET A 4 -8.17 2.98 -4.70
C MET A 4 -6.65 2.85 -4.60
N ALA A 5 -6.10 2.56 -3.41
CA ALA A 5 -4.69 2.20 -3.16
C ALA A 5 -4.52 0.71 -2.84
N LEU A 6 -3.31 0.17 -3.08
CA LEU A 6 -2.98 -1.21 -2.78
C LEU A 6 -1.64 -1.43 -2.10
N LEU A 7 -1.60 -1.69 -0.78
CA LEU A 7 -0.35 -1.90 -0.06
C LEU A 7 0.05 -3.38 -0.01
N LYS A 8 1.35 -3.70 -0.17
CA LYS A 8 1.91 -5.04 0.13
C LYS A 8 2.90 -4.95 1.30
N LEU A 9 2.79 -5.85 2.29
CA LEU A 9 3.66 -5.83 3.49
C LEU A 9 5.17 -5.90 3.20
N SER A 10 5.61 -6.66 2.18
CA SER A 10 7.02 -6.75 1.77
C SER A 10 7.48 -5.71 0.74
N ALA A 11 6.57 -4.87 0.24
CA ALA A 11 6.87 -3.79 -0.70
C ALA A 11 5.67 -2.84 -0.78
N ILE A 12 5.85 -1.57 -0.43
CA ILE A 12 4.78 -0.58 -0.56
C ILE A 12 4.46 -0.45 -2.05
N CYS A 13 3.25 -0.86 -2.41
CA CYS A 13 2.67 -0.61 -3.71
C CYS A 13 1.64 0.51 -3.52
N ILE A 14 1.62 1.53 -4.37
CA ILE A 14 0.49 2.47 -4.38
C ILE A 14 -0.06 2.41 -5.79
N ILE A 15 -1.32 2.02 -5.85
CA ILE A 15 -2.10 2.03 -7.07
C ILE A 15 -2.90 3.31 -7.06
N GLN A 16 -2.93 4.03 -8.19
CA GLN A 16 -3.85 5.14 -8.37
C GLN A 16 -4.52 4.98 -9.73
N GLU A 17 -5.85 4.89 -9.73
CA GLU A 17 -6.64 5.05 -10.96
C GLU A 17 -6.61 6.53 -11.36
N LEU A 18 -5.92 6.83 -12.46
CA LEU A 18 -5.92 8.17 -13.01
C LEU A 18 -7.27 8.41 -13.71
N ALA A 19 -8.06 9.33 -13.14
CA ALA A 19 -9.25 9.84 -13.82
C ALA A 19 -8.82 10.40 -15.19
N VAL A 20 -9.35 9.79 -16.24
CA VAL A 20 -8.98 10.08 -17.63
C VAL A 20 -9.60 11.41 -18.02
N GLY A 21 -8.89 12.49 -17.69
CA GLY A 21 -9.29 13.87 -17.99
C GLY A 21 -8.13 14.87 -17.96
N SER A 22 -6.99 14.51 -17.37
CA SER A 22 -5.80 15.38 -17.33
C SER A 22 -4.84 15.03 -18.45
N ARG A 23 -4.39 16.06 -19.16
CA ARG A 23 -3.73 16.00 -20.47
C ARG A 23 -2.39 15.24 -20.44
N PRO A 24 -1.89 14.75 -21.60
CA PRO A 24 -0.67 13.97 -21.73
C PRO A 24 0.62 14.57 -21.12
N ASN A 25 0.64 15.88 -20.83
CA ASN A 25 1.84 16.59 -20.36
C ASN A 25 2.14 16.42 -18.87
N ASP A 26 1.20 15.96 -18.04
CA ASP A 26 1.46 15.76 -16.60
C ASP A 26 2.22 14.45 -16.30
N MET A 27 2.35 13.56 -17.30
CA MET A 27 3.05 12.27 -17.17
C MET A 27 4.59 12.38 -17.20
N GLN A 28 5.17 13.56 -17.43
CA GLN A 28 6.62 13.75 -17.46
C GLN A 28 7.29 13.88 -16.08
N ARG A 29 6.51 13.98 -14.99
CA ARG A 29 7.06 14.13 -13.62
C ARG A 29 7.49 12.81 -12.95
N PHE A 30 7.25 11.67 -13.59
CA PHE A 30 7.56 10.38 -13.00
C PHE A 30 8.90 9.83 -13.53
N PRO A 31 9.89 9.54 -12.68
CA PRO A 31 11.20 9.08 -13.14
C PRO A 31 11.10 7.78 -13.96
N VAL A 32 11.88 7.74 -15.04
CA VAL A 32 11.85 6.80 -16.17
C VAL A 32 11.96 5.31 -15.79
N ASN A 33 12.35 4.98 -14.56
CA ASN A 33 12.44 3.59 -14.07
C ASN A 33 11.11 2.94 -13.68
N LEU A 34 10.00 3.68 -13.67
CA LEU A 34 8.68 3.15 -13.29
C LEU A 34 8.05 2.21 -14.35
N ARG A 35 8.36 2.36 -15.65
CA ARG A 35 7.68 1.59 -16.73
C ARG A 35 7.99 0.09 -16.77
N ARG A 36 9.20 -0.33 -16.38
CA ARG A 36 9.59 -1.75 -16.38
C ARG A 36 9.15 -2.48 -15.10
N ALA A 37 9.20 -1.80 -13.95
CA ALA A 37 8.74 -2.34 -12.67
C ALA A 37 7.19 -2.46 -12.62
N THR A 38 6.47 -1.53 -13.24
CA THR A 38 5.01 -1.51 -13.34
C THR A 38 4.46 -2.68 -14.13
N HIS A 39 5.01 -3.02 -15.31
CA HIS A 39 4.37 -4.00 -16.18
C HIS A 39 4.44 -5.44 -15.63
N ALA A 40 5.59 -5.88 -15.13
CA ALA A 40 5.72 -7.23 -14.56
C ALA A 40 4.89 -7.40 -13.28
N TRP A 41 4.88 -6.40 -12.41
CA TRP A 41 4.13 -6.45 -11.16
C TRP A 41 2.61 -6.32 -11.39
N PHE A 42 2.19 -5.46 -12.31
CA PHE A 42 0.80 -5.34 -12.73
C PHE A 42 0.23 -6.67 -13.23
N GLN A 43 0.98 -7.44 -14.03
CA GLN A 43 0.52 -8.76 -14.47
C GLN A 43 0.39 -9.78 -13.32
N ILE A 44 1.16 -9.62 -12.23
CA ILE A 44 1.06 -10.48 -11.04
C ILE A 44 -0.19 -10.15 -10.21
N ILE A 45 -0.57 -8.88 -10.11
CA ILE A 45 -1.73 -8.46 -9.30
C ILE A 45 -3.05 -8.43 -10.04
N ARG A 46 -3.05 -8.21 -11.36
CA ARG A 46 -4.26 -8.11 -12.16
C ARG A 46 -5.20 -9.32 -11.98
N PRO A 47 -4.72 -10.58 -11.90
CA PRO A 47 -5.60 -11.72 -11.64
C PRO A 47 -6.26 -11.71 -10.25
N LYS A 48 -5.63 -11.07 -9.26
CA LYS A 48 -6.15 -10.94 -7.89
C LYS A 48 -7.12 -9.77 -7.74
N LEU A 49 -7.22 -8.90 -8.76
CA LEU A 49 -8.02 -7.68 -8.76
C LEU A 49 -8.80 -7.56 -10.08
N PRO A 50 -9.83 -8.40 -10.29
CA PRO A 50 -10.68 -8.28 -11.48
C PRO A 50 -11.36 -6.91 -11.49
N GLY A 51 -11.06 -6.10 -12.51
CA GLY A 51 -11.59 -4.73 -12.67
C GLY A 51 -10.56 -3.61 -12.54
N LEU A 52 -9.29 -3.92 -12.27
CA LEU A 52 -8.22 -2.92 -12.23
C LEU A 52 -7.98 -2.30 -13.63
N ASP A 53 -8.24 -1.01 -13.78
CA ASP A 53 -8.06 -0.30 -15.06
C ASP A 53 -6.56 -0.32 -15.46
N PRO A 54 -6.22 -0.64 -16.73
CA PRO A 54 -4.86 -0.52 -17.26
C PRO A 54 -4.18 0.85 -17.08
N LYS A 55 -4.94 1.90 -16.75
CA LYS A 55 -4.47 3.27 -16.46
C LYS A 55 -4.04 3.48 -15.01
N VAL A 56 -3.95 2.40 -14.24
CA VAL A 56 -3.39 2.42 -12.89
C VAL A 56 -1.88 2.69 -12.92
N VAL A 57 -1.44 3.65 -12.12
CA VAL A 57 -0.02 3.85 -11.82
C VAL A 57 0.35 3.01 -10.60
N VAL A 58 1.42 2.20 -10.71
CA VAL A 58 1.99 1.42 -9.59
C VAL A 58 3.30 2.06 -9.14
N HIS A 59 3.35 2.55 -7.91
CA HIS A 59 4.59 2.96 -7.25
C HIS A 59 5.09 1.85 -6.34
N ARG A 60 6.33 1.39 -6.54
CA ARG A 60 7.00 0.48 -5.61
C ARG A 60 8.04 1.24 -4.81
N LEU A 61 7.93 1.18 -3.49
CA LEU A 61 8.97 1.65 -2.57
C LEU A 61 9.56 0.44 -1.83
N ALA A 62 10.89 0.40 -1.77
CA ALA A 62 11.65 -0.57 -0.97
C ALA A 62 12.39 0.22 0.11
N ILE A 63 12.12 -0.07 1.37
CA ILE A 63 12.74 0.58 2.52
C ILE A 63 13.71 -0.42 3.14
N HIS A 64 14.94 0.04 3.42
CA HIS A 64 15.92 -0.77 4.12
C HIS A 64 15.87 -0.43 5.61
N HIS A 65 15.67 -1.44 6.45
CA HIS A 65 15.61 -1.29 7.91
C HIS A 65 16.81 -1.96 8.55
N GLU A 66 17.73 -1.18 9.12
CA GLU A 66 18.84 -1.71 9.92
C GLU A 66 18.41 -1.93 11.37
N GLY A 67 18.86 -3.04 11.97
CA GLY A 67 18.60 -3.36 13.37
C GLY A 67 17.13 -3.65 13.73
N CYS A 68 16.25 -3.85 12.75
CA CYS A 68 14.84 -4.16 12.98
C CYS A 68 14.59 -5.67 12.87
N SER A 69 13.67 -6.20 13.69
CA SER A 69 13.11 -7.52 13.43
C SER A 69 12.19 -7.49 12.21
N ASN A 70 11.94 -8.65 11.58
CA ASN A 70 11.07 -8.75 10.40
C ASN A 70 9.69 -8.12 10.64
N ASN A 71 9.08 -8.40 11.79
CA ASN A 71 7.75 -7.85 12.12
C ASN A 71 7.78 -6.33 12.30
N GLU A 72 8.86 -5.78 12.86
CA GLU A 72 9.02 -4.32 12.99
C GLU A 72 9.22 -3.66 11.62
N ALA A 73 10.02 -4.28 10.75
CA ALA A 73 10.21 -3.81 9.38
C ALA A 73 8.88 -3.80 8.61
N GLU A 74 8.10 -4.89 8.68
CA GLU A 74 6.79 -4.99 8.03
C GLU A 74 5.79 -3.95 8.57
N TYR A 75 5.78 -3.72 9.89
CA TYR A 75 4.94 -2.69 10.50
C TYR A 75 5.34 -1.28 10.06
N LYS A 76 6.64 -1.01 9.94
CA LYS A 76 7.14 0.27 9.42
C LYS A 76 6.75 0.44 7.96
N ASP A 77 6.96 -0.58 7.15
CA ASP A 77 6.62 -0.57 5.72
C ASP A 77 5.13 -0.30 5.50
N ILE A 78 4.24 -0.99 6.22
CA ILE A 78 2.80 -0.76 6.06
C ILE A 78 2.40 0.63 6.54
N THR A 79 2.95 1.10 7.67
CA THR A 79 2.65 2.43 8.19
C THR A 79 3.02 3.51 7.18
N VAL A 80 4.23 3.45 6.63
CA VAL A 80 4.68 4.40 5.58
C VAL A 80 3.80 4.28 4.33
N GLY A 81 3.43 3.07 3.93
CA GLY A 81 2.51 2.86 2.81
C GLY A 81 1.14 3.51 3.02
N ILE A 82 0.57 3.39 4.22
CA ILE A 82 -0.71 4.03 4.57
C ILE A 82 -0.56 5.56 4.56
N GLU A 83 0.51 6.10 5.14
CA GLU A 83 0.79 7.54 5.14
C GLU A 83 0.89 8.09 3.73
N LEU A 84 1.69 7.47 2.86
CA LEU A 84 1.80 7.87 1.46
C LEU A 84 0.47 7.77 0.70
N SER A 85 -0.38 6.80 1.06
CA SER A 85 -1.72 6.66 0.45
C SER A 85 -2.68 7.78 0.89
N LEU A 86 -2.43 8.42 2.02
CA LEU A 86 -3.19 9.59 2.50
C LEU A 86 -2.73 10.92 1.87
N GLU A 87 -1.49 10.99 1.40
CA GLU A 87 -0.95 12.17 0.68
C GLU A 87 -1.55 12.34 -0.72
N VAL A 88 -2.22 11.30 -1.22
CA VAL A 88 -2.95 11.31 -2.48
C VAL A 88 -4.45 11.19 -2.21
N PRO A 89 -5.32 11.72 -3.09
CA PRO A 89 -6.76 11.77 -2.86
C PRO A 89 -7.42 10.39 -3.06
N ILE A 90 -7.00 9.37 -2.31
CA ILE A 90 -7.51 8.00 -2.34
C ILE A 90 -8.52 7.83 -1.20
N TYR A 91 -9.61 7.14 -1.47
CA TYR A 91 -10.71 6.93 -0.50
C TYR A 91 -10.88 5.46 -0.12
N ASP A 92 -10.48 4.56 -1.02
CA ASP A 92 -10.57 3.12 -0.85
C ASP A 92 -9.15 2.55 -0.70
N LEU A 93 -8.88 1.84 0.39
CA LEU A 93 -7.60 1.20 0.62
C LEU A 93 -7.76 -0.32 0.66
N VAL A 94 -6.94 -1.01 -0.12
CA VAL A 94 -6.80 -2.46 -0.08
C VAL A 94 -5.38 -2.79 0.39
N ILE A 95 -5.24 -3.69 1.36
CA ILE A 95 -3.96 -4.12 1.92
C ILE A 95 -3.83 -5.62 1.68
N TYR A 96 -2.69 -6.03 1.15
CA TYR A 96 -2.28 -7.44 1.08
C TYR A 96 -1.02 -7.64 1.90
N GLY A 97 -0.97 -8.73 2.65
CA GLY A 97 0.23 -9.12 3.38
C GLY A 97 0.61 -10.56 3.07
N ASP A 98 1.90 -10.80 2.90
CA ASP A 98 2.50 -12.13 3.00
C ASP A 98 2.71 -12.56 4.46
N SER A 99 2.74 -11.60 5.39
CA SER A 99 2.82 -11.86 6.82
C SER A 99 1.46 -12.08 7.45
N GLU A 100 1.12 -13.36 7.67
CA GLU A 100 -0.14 -13.77 8.30
C GLU A 100 -0.34 -13.10 9.66
N LEU A 101 0.72 -12.96 10.47
CA LEU A 101 0.64 -12.34 11.78
C LEU A 101 0.18 -10.89 11.69
N ILE A 102 0.85 -10.08 10.86
CA ILE A 102 0.55 -8.65 10.73
C ILE A 102 -0.84 -8.45 10.13
N VAL A 103 -1.21 -9.24 9.10
CA VAL A 103 -2.56 -9.20 8.53
C VAL A 103 -3.62 -9.48 9.59
N LYS A 104 -3.46 -10.55 10.37
CA LYS A 104 -4.41 -10.89 11.44
C LYS A 104 -4.45 -9.82 12.54
N GLN A 105 -3.32 -9.22 12.88
CA GLN A 105 -3.27 -8.12 13.85
C GLN A 105 -4.00 -6.87 13.33
N LEU A 106 -3.77 -6.46 12.08
CA LEU A 106 -4.48 -5.32 11.46
C LEU A 106 -5.99 -5.55 11.35
N LYS A 107 -6.42 -6.81 11.17
CA LYS A 107 -7.85 -7.21 11.22
C LYS A 107 -8.44 -7.29 12.62
N GLY A 108 -7.62 -7.19 13.67
CA GLY A 108 -8.04 -7.38 15.06
C GLY A 108 -8.26 -8.85 15.45
N GLU A 109 -7.90 -9.80 14.59
CA GLU A 109 -8.05 -11.25 14.82
C GLU A 109 -6.96 -11.82 15.74
N HIS A 110 -5.84 -11.11 15.87
CA HIS A 110 -4.74 -11.51 16.74
C HIS A 110 -4.26 -10.36 17.63
N GLN A 111 -3.99 -10.66 18.90
CA GLN A 111 -3.50 -9.68 19.86
C GLN A 111 -2.03 -9.32 19.60
N ILE A 112 -1.65 -8.09 19.94
CA ILE A 112 -0.25 -7.69 19.94
C ILE A 112 0.40 -8.11 21.26
N LYS A 113 1.14 -9.22 21.23
CA LYS A 113 1.81 -9.78 22.41
C LYS A 113 3.13 -9.07 22.74
N ARG A 114 3.76 -8.44 21.76
CA ARG A 114 5.07 -7.80 21.89
C ARG A 114 4.88 -6.30 22.13
N PRO A 115 5.24 -5.76 23.32
CA PRO A 115 4.99 -4.36 23.64
C PRO A 115 5.63 -3.36 22.66
N ASN A 116 6.78 -3.69 22.08
CA ASN A 116 7.45 -2.87 21.08
C ASN A 116 6.69 -2.78 19.74
N LEU A 117 5.76 -3.69 19.46
CA LEU A 117 4.91 -3.65 18.26
C LEU A 117 3.65 -2.81 18.45
N LEU A 118 3.23 -2.58 19.70
CA LEU A 118 2.00 -1.87 20.01
C LEU A 118 1.97 -0.44 19.43
N PRO A 119 3.04 0.37 19.54
CA PRO A 119 3.03 1.72 18.95
C PRO A 119 2.85 1.73 17.42
N TYR A 120 3.43 0.74 16.73
CA TYR A 120 3.27 0.63 15.28
C TYR A 120 1.85 0.23 14.90
N TYR A 121 1.26 -0.73 15.62
CA TYR A 121 -0.12 -1.11 15.41
C TYR A 121 -1.08 0.06 15.64
N GLU A 122 -0.94 0.77 16.76
CA GLU A 122 -1.80 1.91 17.08
C GLU A 122 -1.70 3.01 16.03
N ARG A 123 -0.48 3.31 15.56
CA ARG A 123 -0.25 4.27 14.47
C ARG A 123 -0.92 3.81 13.18
N ALA A 124 -0.66 2.58 12.74
CA ALA A 124 -1.25 2.04 11.53
C ALA A 124 -2.78 2.06 11.61
N TYR A 125 -3.36 1.55 12.70
CA TYR A 125 -4.79 1.52 12.93
C TYR A 125 -5.42 2.92 12.88
N TYR A 126 -4.83 3.90 13.55
CA TYR A 126 -5.30 5.29 13.51
C TYR A 126 -5.31 5.87 12.08
N LEU A 127 -4.30 5.56 11.27
CA LEU A 127 -4.24 6.02 9.89
C LEU A 127 -5.28 5.31 9.00
N LEU A 128 -5.53 4.02 9.23
CA LEU A 128 -6.52 3.24 8.49
C LEU A 128 -7.95 3.79 8.64
N LEU A 129 -8.28 4.35 9.80
CA LEU A 129 -9.58 4.97 10.07
C LEU A 129 -9.87 6.19 9.19
N LYS A 130 -8.88 6.73 8.47
CA LYS A 130 -9.04 7.88 7.58
C LYS A 130 -9.55 7.50 6.19
N PHE A 131 -9.56 6.23 5.84
CA PHE A 131 -10.09 5.74 4.56
C PHE A 131 -11.59 5.46 4.69
N GLN A 132 -12.35 5.74 3.63
CA GLN A 132 -13.79 5.52 3.60
C GLN A 132 -14.12 4.03 3.49
N LYS A 133 -13.30 3.31 2.72
CA LYS A 133 -13.42 1.87 2.54
C LYS A 133 -12.06 1.21 2.75
N LEU A 134 -12.06 0.15 3.54
CA LEU A 134 -10.86 -0.60 3.86
C LEU A 134 -11.10 -2.09 3.59
N GLN A 135 -10.14 -2.72 2.92
CA GLN A 135 -10.05 -4.16 2.76
C GLN A 135 -8.64 -4.60 3.14
N ILE A 136 -8.53 -5.65 3.95
CA ILE A 136 -7.26 -6.25 4.40
C ILE A 136 -7.32 -7.75 4.12
#